data_AF-A0A944W3L3-F1
#
_entry.id   AF-A0A944W3L3-F1
#
_cell.length_a   1.000
_cell.length_b   1.000
_cell.length_c   1.000
_cell.angle_alpha   90.00
_cell.angle_beta   90.00
_cell.angle_gamma   90.00
#
_symmetry.space_group_name_H-M   'P 1'
#
loop_
_entity.id
_entity.type
_entity.pdbx_description
1 polymer ?
#
loop_
_entity_poly.entity_id
_entity_poly.type
_entity_poly.pdbx_seq_one_letter_code
_entity_poly.pdbx_strand_id
1 'polypeptide(L)'
;MTHVVVYLGPNSTPFPVDWPSPEHAEDRWSWDQVHNPTPLTPLAQDLIAIKRQGMYRGGELTGRPFHEERMYANGYGFSRSLQGDPADAERARDLAEQDSLLRIDHLTELWESSYRPETEALTRLILAWASPDDSLTELLDRYDEVESAWRRCGELHTISTGLAGVAMRQFDEFCRDQFGDEGTRIAVESISGMPNMSVESGKALWELSRRVLEHPEVADLLRTRTLSDFLAELASVAGGLASRTLLGDFLAVWGQRNESYYEVEFDTWIEDPKFVLITLRNYINTPEDQSPAALHKKVVGARLTRTEDVRNRLSESGPLDEFLLGQSRAQQHTVLMEDHNYYIDQRAYTSLRIPHQAIGARLVQAGALESANDVFFLHVDEIKDHANNPFRKYQDLVNGRRADRESWMHVLPPPYIGGDATLADSKQAETTGAKSTTITGLPASAGTVVGTARVILSLDEAHRLEPGDVLVTYATAPPWTPLFAVASAVVTDAGGPLAHCAVVAREYGIPAIVGAGSATTAIRDGDTITVDGISGIVTIHRR
;
A
#
# COMPACT_ATOMS: atom_id res chain seq x y z
N MET A 1 24.80 5.82 -27.64
CA MET A 1 25.38 6.60 -26.53
C MET A 1 24.27 6.79 -25.53
N THR A 2 24.42 6.26 -24.33
CA THR A 2 23.46 6.43 -23.23
C THR A 2 23.49 7.90 -22.78
N HIS A 3 22.32 8.53 -22.68
CA HIS A 3 22.22 9.93 -22.28
C HIS A 3 22.05 9.97 -20.77
N VAL A 4 23.17 9.97 -20.04
CA VAL A 4 23.15 9.94 -18.58
C VAL A 4 23.08 11.35 -18.02
N VAL A 5 22.05 11.63 -17.22
CA VAL A 5 21.90 12.89 -16.45
C VAL A 5 21.91 12.57 -14.97
N VAL A 6 22.65 13.34 -14.17
CA VAL A 6 22.74 13.15 -12.72
C VAL A 6 21.89 14.19 -12.01
N TYR A 7 20.87 13.71 -11.31
CA TYR A 7 20.03 14.50 -10.42
C TYR A 7 20.56 14.38 -8.97
N LEU A 8 20.10 15.24 -8.07
CA LEU A 8 20.41 15.10 -6.64
C LEU A 8 19.13 14.76 -5.86
N GLY A 9 19.15 13.62 -5.16
CA GLY A 9 18.15 13.26 -4.17
C GLY A 9 18.37 13.98 -2.84
N PRO A 10 17.61 13.60 -1.79
CA PRO A 10 17.80 14.11 -0.43
C PRO A 10 19.26 14.01 0.03
N ASN A 11 19.69 15.01 0.82
CA ASN A 11 21.08 15.16 1.29
C ASN A 11 22.13 15.25 0.17
N SER A 12 21.74 15.74 -1.01
CA SER A 12 22.62 15.87 -2.18
C SER A 12 23.20 14.55 -2.69
N THR A 13 22.46 13.43 -2.49
CA THR A 13 22.88 12.12 -2.97
C THR A 13 22.77 12.05 -4.50
N PRO A 14 23.83 11.72 -5.25
CA PRO A 14 23.76 11.62 -6.71
C PRO A 14 22.80 10.52 -7.17
N PHE A 15 21.94 10.85 -8.13
CA PHE A 15 20.99 9.95 -8.76
C PHE A 15 21.13 10.01 -10.29
N PRO A 16 22.00 9.17 -10.88
CA PRO A 16 22.17 9.07 -12.32
C PRO A 16 20.95 8.40 -12.96
N VAL A 17 20.47 8.95 -14.07
CA VAL A 17 19.38 8.40 -14.88
C VAL A 17 19.89 8.20 -16.29
N ASP A 18 19.73 6.98 -16.81
CA ASP A 18 19.98 6.66 -18.21
C ASP A 18 18.71 6.90 -19.03
N TRP A 19 18.72 7.93 -19.86
CA TRP A 19 17.56 8.34 -20.63
C TRP A 19 17.46 7.57 -21.96
N PRO A 20 16.26 7.07 -22.32
CA PRO A 20 16.03 6.42 -23.63
C PRO A 20 16.36 7.33 -24.82
N SER A 21 16.08 8.63 -24.69
CA SER A 21 16.47 9.67 -25.64
C SER A 21 16.61 11.02 -24.93
N PRO A 22 17.31 12.01 -25.54
CA PRO A 22 17.37 13.38 -25.01
C PRO A 22 15.99 14.03 -24.82
N GLU A 23 15.04 13.75 -25.72
CA GLU A 23 13.67 14.29 -25.66
C GLU A 23 12.92 13.82 -24.39
N HIS A 24 13.12 12.57 -23.95
CA HIS A 24 12.51 12.08 -22.71
C HIS A 24 13.03 12.83 -21.47
N ALA A 25 14.28 13.30 -21.52
CA ALA A 25 14.87 14.07 -20.44
C ALA A 25 14.31 15.52 -20.36
N GLU A 26 13.64 16.00 -21.40
CA GLU A 26 12.99 17.33 -21.43
C GLU A 26 11.62 17.32 -20.73
N ASP A 27 10.98 16.15 -20.62
CA ASP A 27 9.73 15.98 -19.88
C ASP A 27 9.97 15.89 -18.37
N ARG A 28 9.01 16.38 -17.57
CA ARG A 28 9.04 16.23 -16.10
C ARG A 28 8.36 14.93 -15.69
N TRP A 29 9.07 14.13 -14.89
CA TRP A 29 8.60 12.85 -14.38
C TRP A 29 8.51 12.89 -12.86
N SER A 30 7.48 12.26 -12.30
CA SER A 30 7.24 12.18 -10.86
C SER A 30 7.49 10.77 -10.36
N TRP A 31 8.21 10.63 -9.25
CA TRP A 31 8.38 9.33 -8.59
C TRP A 31 7.05 8.86 -7.97
N ASP A 32 6.68 7.61 -8.20
CA ASP A 32 5.53 6.92 -7.57
C ASP A 32 5.86 6.46 -6.14
N GLN A 33 6.02 7.43 -5.24
CA GLN A 33 6.51 7.28 -3.87
C GLN A 33 5.61 6.43 -2.96
N VAL A 34 4.30 6.44 -3.24
CA VAL A 34 3.31 5.83 -2.35
C VAL A 34 3.22 4.33 -2.61
N HIS A 35 3.25 3.91 -3.87
CA HIS A 35 3.07 2.52 -4.24
C HIS A 35 4.41 1.78 -4.41
N ASN A 36 5.46 2.49 -4.83
CA ASN A 36 6.77 1.92 -5.13
C ASN A 36 7.89 2.73 -4.47
N PRO A 37 7.97 2.72 -3.11
CA PRO A 37 8.98 3.46 -2.35
C PRO A 37 10.39 2.86 -2.47
N THR A 38 10.53 1.67 -3.03
CA THR A 38 11.80 0.93 -3.19
C THR A 38 12.02 0.52 -4.64
N PRO A 39 13.27 0.23 -5.06
CA PRO A 39 13.57 -0.27 -6.39
C PRO A 39 12.86 -1.60 -6.67
N LEU A 40 12.17 -1.67 -7.82
CA LEU A 40 11.40 -2.83 -8.25
C LEU A 40 12.22 -3.81 -9.08
N THR A 41 11.94 -5.10 -8.94
CA THR A 41 12.43 -6.12 -9.87
C THR A 41 11.86 -5.91 -11.29
N PRO A 42 12.59 -6.29 -12.36
CA PRO A 42 12.10 -6.25 -13.74
C PRO A 42 10.71 -6.84 -13.94
N LEU A 43 10.45 -8.01 -13.34
CA LEU A 43 9.13 -8.63 -13.47
C LEU A 43 8.04 -7.77 -12.82
N ALA A 44 8.30 -7.21 -11.64
CA ALA A 44 7.35 -6.31 -10.98
C ALA A 44 7.01 -5.09 -11.86
N GLN A 45 8.00 -4.54 -12.56
CA GLN A 45 7.81 -3.43 -13.51
C GLN A 45 6.85 -3.79 -14.64
N ASP A 46 6.98 -4.99 -15.22
CA ASP A 46 6.12 -5.48 -16.29
C ASP A 46 4.71 -5.81 -15.78
N LEU A 47 4.59 -6.41 -14.60
CA LEU A 47 3.30 -6.70 -13.97
C LEU A 47 2.53 -5.41 -13.65
N ILE A 48 3.20 -4.34 -13.23
CA ILE A 48 2.57 -3.03 -13.08
C ILE A 48 2.07 -2.52 -14.44
N ALA A 49 2.87 -2.63 -15.50
CA ALA A 49 2.47 -2.21 -16.84
C ALA A 49 1.21 -2.98 -17.34
N ILE A 50 1.16 -4.29 -17.13
CA ILE A 50 -0.01 -5.13 -17.45
C ILE A 50 -1.25 -4.69 -16.66
N LYS A 51 -1.11 -4.45 -15.35
CA LYS A 51 -2.21 -3.94 -14.52
C LYS A 51 -2.73 -2.60 -15.05
N ARG A 52 -1.82 -1.68 -15.38
CA ARG A 52 -2.14 -0.32 -15.85
C ARG A 52 -2.94 -0.33 -17.14
N GLN A 53 -2.67 -1.24 -18.07
CA GLN A 53 -3.51 -1.42 -19.27
C GLN A 53 -4.99 -1.67 -18.89
N GLY A 54 -5.22 -2.51 -17.87
CA GLY A 54 -6.56 -2.74 -17.32
C GLY A 54 -7.15 -1.52 -16.67
N MET A 55 -6.34 -0.80 -15.88
CA MET A 55 -6.77 0.41 -15.20
C MET A 55 -7.22 1.50 -16.18
N TYR A 56 -6.52 1.68 -17.30
CA TYR A 56 -6.88 2.61 -18.37
C TYR A 56 -8.24 2.24 -18.98
N ARG A 57 -8.42 0.96 -19.31
CA ARG A 57 -9.71 0.45 -19.81
C ARG A 57 -10.85 0.70 -18.82
N GLY A 58 -10.62 0.49 -17.52
CA GLY A 58 -11.63 0.80 -16.49
C GLY A 58 -11.98 2.28 -16.44
N GLY A 59 -11.00 3.16 -16.66
CA GLY A 59 -11.23 4.61 -16.79
C GLY A 59 -12.07 4.95 -18.02
N GLU A 60 -11.72 4.40 -19.17
CA GLU A 60 -12.46 4.58 -20.43
C GLU A 60 -13.92 4.12 -20.31
N LEU A 61 -14.16 2.94 -19.72
CA LEU A 61 -15.50 2.38 -19.54
C LEU A 61 -16.40 3.18 -18.61
N THR A 62 -15.81 3.99 -17.73
CA THR A 62 -16.53 4.79 -16.74
C THR A 62 -16.50 6.29 -17.07
N GLY A 63 -16.03 6.67 -18.27
CA GLY A 63 -15.96 8.07 -18.70
C GLY A 63 -14.89 8.90 -17.98
N ARG A 64 -13.95 8.25 -17.29
CA ARG A 64 -12.85 8.88 -16.56
C ARG A 64 -11.51 8.35 -17.08
N PRO A 65 -11.22 8.50 -18.39
CA PRO A 65 -9.98 8.02 -18.96
C PRO A 65 -8.79 8.74 -18.33
N PHE A 66 -7.74 7.99 -18.08
CA PHE A 66 -6.45 8.53 -17.70
C PHE A 66 -5.39 7.64 -18.32
N HIS A 67 -4.29 8.24 -18.76
CA HIS A 67 -3.15 7.54 -19.31
C HIS A 67 -1.89 8.17 -18.73
N GLU A 68 -0.91 7.33 -18.45
CA GLU A 68 0.42 7.78 -18.04
C GLU A 68 1.47 7.04 -18.85
N GLU A 69 2.59 7.73 -19.05
CA GLU A 69 3.83 7.07 -19.45
C GLU A 69 4.65 6.78 -18.18
N ARG A 70 5.27 5.61 -18.14
CA ARG A 70 6.12 5.16 -17.04
C ARG A 70 7.52 4.86 -17.53
N MET A 71 8.50 5.20 -16.70
CA MET A 71 9.88 4.79 -16.85
C MET A 71 10.45 4.31 -15.51
N TYR A 72 11.53 3.55 -15.55
CA TYR A 72 12.20 3.06 -14.35
C TYR A 72 13.65 3.54 -14.35
N ALA A 73 14.02 4.34 -13.37
CA ALA A 73 15.38 4.78 -13.16
C ALA A 73 15.95 4.08 -11.92
N ASN A 74 17.00 3.27 -12.10
CA ASN A 74 17.60 2.49 -11.01
C ASN A 74 16.58 1.59 -10.28
N GLY A 75 15.55 1.12 -10.99
CA GLY A 75 14.43 0.35 -10.44
C GLY A 75 13.30 1.17 -9.80
N TYR A 76 13.49 2.48 -9.58
CA TYR A 76 12.42 3.36 -9.10
C TYR A 76 11.46 3.73 -10.22
N GLY A 77 10.15 3.58 -9.98
CA GLY A 77 9.11 3.90 -10.96
C GLY A 77 8.77 5.39 -10.99
N PHE A 78 8.97 6.01 -12.15
CA PHE A 78 8.55 7.38 -12.44
C PHE A 78 7.43 7.39 -13.46
N SER A 79 6.52 8.34 -13.35
CA SER A 79 5.47 8.53 -14.35
C SER A 79 5.22 9.99 -14.68
N ARG A 80 4.61 10.19 -15.84
CA ARG A 80 4.04 11.47 -16.27
C ARG A 80 2.65 11.23 -16.84
N SER A 81 1.70 12.11 -16.51
CA SER A 81 0.36 12.04 -17.06
C SER A 81 0.36 12.47 -18.53
N LEU A 82 -0.34 11.72 -19.37
CA LEU A 82 -0.57 12.07 -20.76
C LEU A 82 -1.91 12.80 -20.86
N GLN A 83 -1.94 13.91 -21.59
CA GLN A 83 -3.20 14.59 -21.89
C GLN A 83 -4.02 13.72 -22.86
N GLY A 84 -5.28 13.47 -22.51
CA GLY A 84 -6.23 12.83 -23.41
C GLY A 84 -6.62 13.73 -24.58
N ASP A 85 -7.17 13.13 -25.65
CA ASP A 85 -7.67 13.88 -26.79
C ASP A 85 -8.84 14.79 -26.36
N PRO A 86 -8.72 16.13 -26.53
CA PRO A 86 -9.82 17.04 -26.22
C PRO A 86 -11.13 16.72 -26.95
N ALA A 87 -11.07 16.05 -28.12
CA ALA A 87 -12.24 15.63 -28.88
C ALA A 87 -13.07 14.57 -28.15
N ASP A 88 -12.45 13.74 -27.31
CA ASP A 88 -13.12 12.69 -26.54
C ASP A 88 -13.68 13.20 -25.20
N ALA A 89 -13.32 14.43 -24.79
CA ALA A 89 -13.66 14.97 -23.48
C ALA A 89 -15.17 15.13 -23.25
N GLU A 90 -15.93 15.50 -24.28
CA GLU A 90 -17.40 15.62 -24.18
C GLU A 90 -18.04 14.25 -23.94
N ARG A 91 -17.72 13.27 -24.79
CA ARG A 91 -18.20 11.89 -24.64
C ARG A 91 -17.82 11.28 -23.30
N ALA A 92 -16.59 11.52 -22.83
CA ALA A 92 -16.13 11.04 -21.53
C ALA A 92 -16.97 11.64 -20.39
N ARG A 93 -17.27 12.95 -20.43
CA ARG A 93 -18.13 13.60 -19.43
C ARG A 93 -19.54 13.03 -19.40
N ASP A 94 -20.17 12.85 -20.56
CA ASP A 94 -21.52 12.28 -20.64
C ASP A 94 -21.57 10.86 -20.05
N LEU A 95 -20.55 10.04 -20.36
CA LEU A 95 -20.42 8.70 -19.81
C LEU A 95 -20.17 8.72 -18.30
N ALA A 96 -19.33 9.62 -17.80
CA ALA A 96 -19.06 9.76 -16.38
C ALA A 96 -20.30 10.22 -15.60
N GLU A 97 -21.13 11.09 -16.18
CA GLU A 97 -22.40 11.51 -15.60
C GLU A 97 -23.38 10.34 -15.53
N GLN A 98 -23.57 9.62 -16.64
CA GLN A 98 -24.42 8.42 -16.67
C GLN A 98 -23.97 7.37 -15.66
N ASP A 99 -22.67 7.11 -15.61
CA ASP A 99 -22.05 6.19 -14.68
C ASP A 99 -22.28 6.58 -13.22
N SER A 100 -22.16 7.88 -12.90
CA SER A 100 -22.43 8.41 -11.57
C SER A 100 -23.90 8.23 -11.19
N LEU A 101 -24.84 8.54 -12.09
CA LEU A 101 -26.28 8.37 -11.88
C LEU A 101 -26.68 6.92 -11.59
N LEU A 102 -25.99 5.96 -12.19
CA LEU A 102 -26.32 4.54 -12.07
C LEU A 102 -25.69 3.87 -10.85
N ARG A 103 -24.47 4.25 -10.46
CA ARG A 103 -23.65 3.46 -9.51
C ARG A 103 -23.33 4.15 -8.20
N ILE A 104 -23.34 5.49 -8.11
CA ILE A 104 -22.75 6.20 -6.96
C ILE A 104 -23.42 5.87 -5.62
N ASP A 105 -24.69 5.48 -5.65
CA ASP A 105 -25.46 5.09 -4.47
C ASP A 105 -25.27 3.61 -4.07
N HIS A 106 -24.69 2.79 -4.95
CA HIS A 106 -24.66 1.31 -4.84
C HIS A 106 -23.24 0.72 -4.94
N LEU A 107 -22.18 1.51 -4.70
CA LEU A 107 -20.80 1.08 -4.93
C LEU A 107 -20.41 -0.14 -4.09
N THR A 108 -20.72 -0.14 -2.79
CA THR A 108 -20.43 -1.31 -1.92
C THR A 108 -21.28 -2.52 -2.30
N GLU A 109 -22.52 -2.33 -2.72
CA GLU A 109 -23.40 -3.41 -3.20
C GLU A 109 -22.84 -4.06 -4.48
N LEU A 110 -22.40 -3.25 -5.44
CA LEU A 110 -21.76 -3.73 -6.68
C LEU A 110 -20.44 -4.45 -6.40
N TRP A 111 -19.66 -3.94 -5.44
CA TRP A 111 -18.44 -4.61 -4.98
C TRP A 111 -18.73 -6.02 -4.46
N GLU A 112 -19.63 -6.16 -3.49
CA GLU A 112 -19.95 -7.45 -2.87
C GLU A 112 -20.64 -8.43 -3.82
N SER A 113 -21.54 -7.93 -4.68
CA SER A 113 -22.34 -8.79 -5.56
C SER A 113 -21.63 -9.18 -6.85
N SER A 114 -20.67 -8.38 -7.33
CA SER A 114 -20.11 -8.52 -8.68
C SER A 114 -18.58 -8.49 -8.69
N TYR A 115 -17.95 -7.40 -8.24
CA TYR A 115 -16.52 -7.17 -8.46
C TYR A 115 -15.64 -8.06 -7.59
N ARG A 116 -15.93 -8.16 -6.29
CA ARG A 116 -15.18 -9.02 -5.37
C ARG A 116 -15.26 -10.51 -5.76
N PRO A 117 -16.45 -11.10 -6.02
CA PRO A 117 -16.54 -12.49 -6.48
C PRO A 117 -15.72 -12.76 -7.75
N GLU A 118 -15.70 -11.80 -8.68
CA GLU A 118 -14.89 -11.89 -9.90
C GLU A 118 -13.38 -11.84 -9.58
N THR A 119 -12.93 -10.89 -8.76
CA THR A 119 -11.53 -10.81 -8.30
C THR A 119 -11.08 -12.10 -7.60
N GLU A 120 -11.91 -12.67 -6.73
CA GLU A 120 -11.62 -13.92 -6.05
C GLU A 120 -11.54 -15.11 -7.04
N ALA A 121 -12.39 -15.12 -8.08
CA ALA A 121 -12.33 -16.14 -9.13
C ALA A 121 -11.05 -16.03 -9.96
N LEU A 122 -10.64 -14.81 -10.34
CA LEU A 122 -9.37 -14.55 -11.04
C LEU A 122 -8.18 -14.96 -10.18
N THR A 123 -8.21 -14.65 -8.88
CA THR A 123 -7.16 -15.05 -7.94
C THR A 123 -7.05 -16.58 -7.84
N ARG A 124 -8.19 -17.29 -7.74
CA ARG A 124 -8.20 -18.76 -7.75
C ARG A 124 -7.66 -19.35 -9.05
N LEU A 125 -7.96 -18.72 -10.19
CA LEU A 125 -7.41 -19.11 -11.49
C LEU A 125 -5.88 -19.00 -11.48
N ILE A 126 -5.34 -17.85 -11.04
CA ILE A 126 -3.88 -17.63 -10.99
C ILE A 126 -3.19 -18.64 -10.05
N LEU A 127 -3.74 -18.88 -8.85
CA LEU A 127 -3.18 -19.83 -7.89
C LEU A 127 -3.17 -21.27 -8.39
N ALA A 128 -4.16 -21.66 -9.19
CA ALA A 128 -4.28 -23.00 -9.76
C ALA A 128 -3.65 -23.12 -11.16
N TRP A 129 -3.03 -22.05 -11.67
CA TRP A 129 -2.65 -21.95 -13.08
C TRP A 129 -1.53 -22.92 -13.47
N ALA A 130 -0.55 -23.16 -12.59
CA ALA A 130 0.56 -24.07 -12.85
C ALA A 130 0.36 -25.44 -12.16
N SER A 131 0.61 -26.51 -12.91
CA SER A 131 0.71 -27.89 -12.44
C SER A 131 2.19 -28.31 -12.30
N PRO A 132 2.54 -29.15 -11.31
CA PRO A 132 3.87 -29.74 -11.20
C PRO A 132 4.34 -30.52 -12.44
N ASP A 133 3.42 -30.96 -13.30
CA ASP A 133 3.73 -31.76 -14.50
C ASP A 133 3.90 -30.93 -15.78
N ASP A 134 3.53 -29.65 -15.78
CA ASP A 134 3.59 -28.83 -17.00
C ASP A 134 5.03 -28.62 -17.45
N SER A 135 5.31 -28.70 -18.74
CA SER A 135 6.56 -28.27 -19.35
C SER A 135 6.67 -26.75 -19.44
N LEU A 136 7.89 -26.22 -19.62
CA LEU A 136 8.07 -24.78 -19.83
C LEU A 136 7.27 -24.26 -21.02
N THR A 137 7.23 -25.01 -22.12
CA THR A 137 6.47 -24.64 -23.32
C THR A 137 4.98 -24.53 -23.02
N GLU A 138 4.39 -25.53 -22.33
CA GLU A 138 2.97 -25.49 -21.96
C GLU A 138 2.63 -24.30 -21.05
N LEU A 139 3.53 -23.96 -20.11
CA LEU A 139 3.37 -22.77 -19.27
C LEU A 139 3.40 -21.48 -20.11
N LEU A 140 4.39 -21.34 -21.01
CA LEU A 140 4.53 -20.13 -21.83
C LEU A 140 3.40 -19.98 -22.85
N ASP A 141 2.91 -21.07 -23.45
CA ASP A 141 1.83 -21.08 -24.45
C ASP A 141 0.51 -20.53 -23.90
N ARG A 142 0.29 -20.62 -22.59
CA ARG A 142 -0.93 -20.13 -21.92
C ARG A 142 -0.67 -18.98 -20.94
N TYR A 143 0.52 -18.36 -20.97
CA TYR A 143 0.86 -17.27 -20.04
C TYR A 143 -0.02 -16.03 -20.24
N ASP A 144 -0.53 -15.81 -21.45
CA ASP A 144 -1.47 -14.73 -21.75
C ASP A 144 -2.76 -14.80 -20.90
N GLU A 145 -3.11 -15.99 -20.36
CA GLU A 145 -4.22 -16.14 -19.41
C GLU A 145 -3.93 -15.43 -18.07
N VAL A 146 -2.69 -15.51 -17.57
CA VAL A 146 -2.24 -14.80 -16.36
C VAL A 146 -2.27 -13.30 -16.60
N GLU A 147 -1.75 -12.85 -17.75
CA GLU A 147 -1.75 -11.43 -18.11
C GLU A 147 -3.18 -10.89 -18.27
N SER A 148 -4.07 -11.67 -18.87
CA SER A 148 -5.49 -11.31 -19.04
C SER A 148 -6.20 -11.20 -17.69
N ALA A 149 -5.99 -12.17 -16.80
CA ALA A 149 -6.56 -12.14 -15.45
C ALA A 149 -6.06 -10.93 -14.65
N TRP A 150 -4.76 -10.64 -14.72
CA TRP A 150 -4.17 -9.51 -14.01
C TRP A 150 -4.60 -8.15 -14.59
N ARG A 151 -4.72 -8.05 -15.92
CA ARG A 151 -5.30 -6.88 -16.59
C ARG A 151 -6.74 -6.67 -16.16
N ARG A 152 -7.56 -7.73 -16.05
CA ARG A 152 -8.94 -7.62 -15.57
C ARG A 152 -9.01 -7.15 -14.11
N CYS A 153 -8.10 -7.61 -13.26
CA CYS A 153 -7.94 -7.07 -11.89
C CYS A 153 -7.66 -5.55 -11.91
N GLY A 154 -6.81 -5.07 -12.83
CA GLY A 154 -6.58 -3.63 -13.02
C GLY A 154 -7.84 -2.86 -13.44
N GLU A 155 -8.68 -3.43 -14.29
CA GLU A 155 -9.96 -2.83 -14.68
C GLU A 155 -10.93 -2.72 -13.50
N LEU A 156 -11.09 -3.81 -12.74
CA LEU A 156 -11.92 -3.85 -11.54
C LEU A 156 -11.44 -2.88 -10.47
N HIS A 157 -10.11 -2.71 -10.32
CA HIS A 157 -9.52 -1.72 -9.44
C HIS A 157 -10.04 -0.32 -9.78
N THR A 158 -9.91 0.14 -11.04
CA THR A 158 -10.36 1.48 -11.43
C THR A 158 -11.88 1.66 -11.34
N ILE A 159 -12.66 0.65 -11.76
CA ILE A 159 -14.14 0.72 -11.71
C ILE A 159 -14.63 0.89 -10.27
N SER A 160 -13.95 0.24 -9.32
CA SER A 160 -14.31 0.24 -7.90
C SER A 160 -13.88 1.52 -7.19
N THR A 161 -12.66 2.01 -7.43
CA THR A 161 -12.08 3.15 -6.69
C THR A 161 -12.38 4.50 -7.33
N GLY A 162 -12.54 4.58 -8.65
CA GLY A 162 -12.70 5.83 -9.37
C GLY A 162 -13.91 6.66 -8.92
N LEU A 163 -15.11 6.05 -8.94
CA LEU A 163 -16.35 6.72 -8.53
C LEU A 163 -16.45 6.89 -7.01
N ALA A 164 -15.87 5.97 -6.23
CA ALA A 164 -15.72 6.15 -4.80
C ALA A 164 -14.93 7.44 -4.46
N GLY A 165 -13.83 7.69 -5.17
CA GLY A 165 -13.05 8.91 -5.01
C GLY A 165 -13.83 10.18 -5.39
N VAL A 166 -14.72 10.10 -6.39
CA VAL A 166 -15.63 11.21 -6.75
C VAL A 166 -16.60 11.49 -5.61
N ALA A 167 -17.24 10.46 -5.04
CA ALA A 167 -18.17 10.61 -3.92
C ALA A 167 -17.50 11.28 -2.71
N MET A 168 -16.27 10.89 -2.38
CA MET A 168 -15.50 11.52 -1.31
C MET A 168 -15.21 13.00 -1.58
N ARG A 169 -14.76 13.34 -2.81
CA ARG A 169 -14.48 14.74 -3.17
C ARG A 169 -15.72 15.63 -3.13
N GLN A 170 -16.84 15.15 -3.66
CA GLN A 170 -18.11 15.88 -3.61
C GLN A 170 -18.57 16.14 -2.18
N PHE A 171 -18.39 15.17 -1.28
CA PHE A 171 -18.75 15.34 0.12
C PHE A 171 -17.81 16.31 0.87
N ASP A 172 -16.50 16.27 0.61
CA ASP A 172 -15.55 17.27 1.13
C ASP A 172 -15.88 18.68 0.64
N GLU A 173 -16.14 18.84 -0.66
CA GLU A 173 -16.56 20.11 -1.27
C GLU A 173 -17.82 20.65 -0.60
N PHE A 174 -18.86 19.82 -0.48
CA PHE A 174 -20.09 20.17 0.23
C PHE A 174 -19.80 20.65 1.67
N CYS A 175 -18.99 19.92 2.44
CA CYS A 175 -18.70 20.29 3.82
C CYS A 175 -17.89 21.59 3.91
N ARG A 176 -16.95 21.83 2.98
CA ARG A 176 -16.22 23.10 2.91
C ARG A 176 -17.14 24.27 2.58
N ASP A 177 -18.08 24.09 1.67
CA ASP A 177 -19.04 25.14 1.30
C ASP A 177 -19.99 25.46 2.46
N GLN A 178 -20.42 24.46 3.24
CA GLN A 178 -21.34 24.66 4.37
C GLN A 178 -20.66 25.15 5.65
N PHE A 179 -19.41 24.76 5.91
CA PHE A 179 -18.76 24.95 7.22
C PHE A 179 -17.41 25.69 7.18
N GLY A 180 -16.98 26.16 6.01
CA GLY A 180 -15.74 26.92 5.84
C GLY A 180 -14.52 26.12 6.29
N ASP A 181 -13.68 26.73 7.14
CA ASP A 181 -12.41 26.15 7.62
C ASP A 181 -12.58 24.82 8.36
N GLU A 182 -13.76 24.53 8.91
CA GLU A 182 -14.04 23.24 9.56
C GLU A 182 -14.44 22.12 8.59
N GLY A 183 -14.78 22.47 7.34
CA GLY A 183 -15.49 21.59 6.41
C GLY A 183 -14.77 20.27 6.13
N THR A 184 -13.49 20.33 5.75
CA THR A 184 -12.71 19.10 5.49
C THR A 184 -12.60 18.22 6.72
N ARG A 185 -12.41 18.82 7.91
CA ARG A 185 -12.37 18.05 9.18
C ARG A 185 -13.72 17.38 9.46
N ILE A 186 -14.82 18.10 9.25
CA ILE A 186 -16.19 17.55 9.38
C ILE A 186 -16.40 16.40 8.40
N ALA A 187 -16.01 16.55 7.13
CA ALA A 187 -16.16 15.50 6.12
C ALA A 187 -15.42 14.22 6.55
N VAL A 188 -14.15 14.35 6.92
CA VAL A 188 -13.28 13.25 7.32
C VAL A 188 -13.78 12.55 8.60
N GLU A 189 -14.14 13.30 9.64
CA GLU A 189 -14.67 12.74 10.88
C GLU A 189 -16.04 12.05 10.68
N SER A 190 -16.83 12.51 9.71
CA SER A 190 -18.17 11.97 9.40
C SER A 190 -18.14 10.63 8.66
N ILE A 191 -16.99 10.21 8.14
CA ILE A 191 -16.87 8.97 7.35
C ILE A 191 -15.87 7.94 7.94
N SER A 192 -15.38 8.19 9.15
CA SER A 192 -14.43 7.31 9.86
C SER A 192 -15.15 6.26 10.70
N GLY A 193 -14.48 5.16 11.03
CA GLY A 193 -15.09 4.07 11.82
C GLY A 193 -15.94 3.15 10.95
N MET A 194 -15.48 2.88 9.72
CA MET A 194 -16.16 1.99 8.78
C MET A 194 -15.58 0.57 8.89
N PRO A 195 -16.40 -0.50 8.78
CA PRO A 195 -15.87 -1.86 8.72
C PRO A 195 -15.18 -2.07 7.36
N ASN A 196 -13.92 -2.49 7.38
CA ASN A 196 -13.12 -2.73 6.17
C ASN A 196 -12.03 -3.78 6.41
N MET A 197 -11.47 -4.34 5.34
CA MET A 197 -10.56 -5.50 5.45
C MET A 197 -9.23 -5.23 6.19
N SER A 198 -8.78 -3.97 6.25
CA SER A 198 -7.58 -3.61 7.02
C SER A 198 -7.86 -3.64 8.53
N VAL A 199 -9.00 -3.11 8.96
CA VAL A 199 -9.46 -3.20 10.35
C VAL A 199 -9.77 -4.65 10.74
N GLU A 200 -10.48 -5.40 9.90
CA GLU A 200 -10.85 -6.79 10.18
C GLU A 200 -9.61 -7.70 10.28
N SER A 201 -8.57 -7.47 9.48
CA SER A 201 -7.30 -8.17 9.62
C SER A 201 -6.65 -7.92 10.99
N GLY A 202 -6.68 -6.68 11.47
CA GLY A 202 -6.15 -6.32 12.78
C GLY A 202 -6.91 -7.00 13.91
N LYS A 203 -8.25 -7.02 13.84
CA LYS A 203 -9.12 -7.71 14.79
C LYS A 203 -8.87 -9.23 14.80
N ALA A 204 -8.76 -9.85 13.64
CA ALA A 204 -8.49 -11.30 13.53
C ALA A 204 -7.13 -11.67 14.15
N LEU A 205 -6.10 -10.85 13.94
CA LEU A 205 -4.78 -11.08 14.54
C LEU A 205 -4.79 -10.84 16.06
N TRP A 206 -5.59 -9.88 16.54
CA TRP A 206 -5.84 -9.70 17.96
C TRP A 206 -6.50 -10.93 18.60
N GLU A 207 -7.56 -11.46 17.98
CA GLU A 207 -8.23 -12.67 18.43
C GLU A 207 -7.27 -13.86 18.47
N LEU A 208 -6.42 -14.03 17.46
CA LEU A 208 -5.36 -15.04 17.47
C LEU A 208 -4.44 -14.87 18.69
N SER A 209 -4.06 -13.64 19.05
CA SER A 209 -3.23 -13.38 20.24
C SER A 209 -3.91 -13.83 21.53
N ARG A 210 -5.23 -13.61 21.67
CA ARG A 210 -5.98 -14.03 22.85
C ARG A 210 -6.06 -15.54 22.96
N ARG A 211 -6.29 -16.23 21.85
CA ARG A 211 -6.32 -17.71 21.81
C ARG A 211 -4.96 -18.32 22.11
N VAL A 212 -3.87 -17.70 21.68
CA VAL A 212 -2.51 -18.13 22.05
C VAL A 212 -2.26 -17.97 23.56
N LEU A 213 -2.82 -16.94 24.21
CA LEU A 213 -2.72 -16.77 25.67
C LEU A 213 -3.45 -17.84 26.48
N GLU A 214 -4.40 -18.58 25.88
CA GLU A 214 -5.03 -19.75 26.52
C GLU A 214 -4.03 -20.93 26.68
N HIS A 215 -2.84 -20.84 26.05
CA HIS A 215 -1.76 -21.82 26.11
C HIS A 215 -0.49 -21.19 26.72
N PRO A 216 -0.30 -21.26 28.05
CA PRO A 216 0.79 -20.56 28.73
C PRO A 216 2.20 -20.90 28.23
N GLU A 217 2.48 -22.17 27.90
CA GLU A 217 3.79 -22.59 27.37
C GLU A 217 4.06 -21.98 25.98
N VAL A 218 3.04 -21.89 25.13
CA VAL A 218 3.17 -21.25 23.81
C VAL A 218 3.40 -19.75 23.97
N ALA A 219 2.67 -19.10 24.88
CA ALA A 219 2.85 -17.67 25.14
C ALA A 219 4.25 -17.36 25.71
N ASP A 220 4.79 -18.20 26.60
CA ASP A 220 6.16 -18.06 27.11
C ASP A 220 7.20 -18.29 26.01
N LEU A 221 7.01 -19.31 25.18
CA LEU A 221 7.85 -19.59 24.01
C LEU A 221 7.88 -18.38 23.06
N LEU A 222 6.72 -17.80 22.76
CA LEU A 222 6.60 -16.63 21.87
C LEU A 222 7.31 -15.40 22.44
N ARG A 223 7.30 -15.20 23.76
CA ARG A 223 7.97 -14.07 24.43
C ARG A 223 9.49 -14.21 24.48
N THR A 224 9.99 -15.42 24.70
CA THR A 224 11.39 -15.63 25.10
C THR A 224 12.31 -16.10 23.99
N ARG A 225 11.77 -16.80 22.98
CA ARG A 225 12.57 -17.39 21.89
C ARG A 225 12.69 -16.45 20.69
N THR A 226 13.65 -16.72 19.82
CA THR A 226 13.66 -16.10 18.49
C THR A 226 12.45 -16.60 17.69
N LEU A 227 12.03 -15.88 16.64
CA LEU A 227 10.86 -16.28 15.84
C LEU A 227 11.08 -17.61 15.11
N SER A 228 12.31 -17.84 14.64
CA SER A 228 12.70 -19.11 14.01
C SER A 228 12.65 -20.28 14.99
N ASP A 229 13.19 -20.10 16.21
CA ASP A 229 13.12 -21.12 17.26
C ASP A 229 11.68 -21.36 17.70
N PHE A 230 10.86 -20.30 17.84
CA PHE A 230 9.44 -20.42 18.14
C PHE A 230 8.74 -21.32 17.12
N LEU A 231 8.91 -21.08 15.82
CA LEU A 231 8.29 -21.90 14.78
C LEU A 231 8.74 -23.36 14.81
N ALA A 232 10.04 -23.59 15.04
CA ALA A 232 10.61 -24.94 15.10
C ALA A 232 10.11 -25.72 16.34
N GLU A 233 9.99 -25.05 17.48
CA GLU A 233 9.64 -25.66 18.77
C GLU A 233 8.13 -25.66 19.04
N LEU A 234 7.33 -24.87 18.31
CA LEU A 234 5.91 -24.65 18.57
C LEU A 234 5.14 -25.97 18.72
N ALA A 235 5.37 -26.95 17.85
CA ALA A 235 4.64 -28.22 17.89
C ALA A 235 5.03 -29.14 19.07
N SER A 236 6.11 -28.82 19.80
CA SER A 236 6.68 -29.65 20.87
C SER A 236 6.21 -29.29 22.28
N VAL A 237 5.60 -28.11 22.46
CA VAL A 237 5.09 -27.63 23.76
C VAL A 237 3.60 -27.89 23.93
N ALA A 238 3.10 -27.86 25.18
CA ALA A 238 1.68 -28.05 25.44
C ALA A 238 0.83 -26.93 24.81
N GLY A 239 -0.23 -27.29 24.07
CA GLY A 239 -1.04 -26.33 23.29
C GLY A 239 -0.41 -25.92 21.96
N GLY A 240 0.80 -26.39 21.67
CA GLY A 240 1.59 -26.08 20.50
C GLY A 240 0.95 -26.44 19.16
N LEU A 241 0.48 -27.69 19.03
CA LEU A 241 -0.22 -28.15 17.82
C LEU A 241 -1.50 -27.36 17.56
N ALA A 242 -2.28 -27.09 18.61
CA ALA A 242 -3.50 -26.28 18.49
C ALA A 242 -3.16 -24.87 18.00
N SER A 243 -2.19 -24.20 18.63
CA SER A 243 -1.74 -22.86 18.24
C SER A 243 -1.18 -22.80 16.82
N ARG A 244 -0.49 -23.85 16.36
CA ARG A 244 -0.04 -23.97 14.97
C ARG A 244 -1.20 -24.03 13.99
N THR A 245 -2.27 -24.77 14.33
CA THR A 245 -3.50 -24.78 13.52
C THR A 245 -4.13 -23.39 13.48
N LEU A 246 -4.21 -22.68 14.62
CA LEU A 246 -4.78 -21.33 14.65
C LEU A 246 -4.01 -20.34 13.77
N LEU A 247 -2.68 -20.41 13.79
CA LEU A 247 -1.82 -19.61 12.91
C LEU A 247 -2.07 -19.99 11.44
N GLY A 248 -2.16 -21.27 11.13
CA GLY A 248 -2.48 -21.75 9.78
C GLY A 248 -3.83 -21.24 9.27
N ASP A 249 -4.87 -21.29 10.10
CA ASP A 249 -6.22 -20.79 9.77
C ASP A 249 -6.21 -19.28 9.50
N PHE A 250 -5.46 -18.51 10.31
CA PHE A 250 -5.26 -17.08 10.09
C PHE A 250 -4.57 -16.81 8.75
N LEU A 251 -3.45 -17.50 8.49
CA LEU A 251 -2.67 -17.34 7.25
C LEU A 251 -3.43 -17.78 6.00
N ALA A 252 -4.32 -18.77 6.11
CA ALA A 252 -5.16 -19.22 4.99
C ALA A 252 -6.12 -18.13 4.51
N VAL A 253 -6.57 -17.26 5.41
CA VAL A 253 -7.41 -16.09 5.07
C VAL A 253 -6.54 -14.91 4.69
N TRP A 254 -5.62 -14.51 5.58
CA TRP A 254 -4.95 -13.21 5.53
C TRP A 254 -3.53 -13.24 4.94
N GLY A 255 -2.99 -14.42 4.66
CA GLY A 255 -1.57 -14.60 4.40
C GLY A 255 -1.13 -14.39 2.95
N GLN A 256 -2.08 -14.21 2.01
CA GLN A 256 -1.80 -13.81 0.62
C GLN A 256 -1.48 -12.31 0.54
N ARG A 257 -0.40 -11.92 1.22
CA ARG A 257 0.10 -10.56 1.39
C ARG A 257 1.60 -10.64 1.62
N ASN A 258 2.37 -9.69 1.09
CA ASN A 258 3.77 -9.49 1.46
C ASN A 258 3.94 -8.05 1.95
N GLU A 259 5.16 -7.53 2.09
CA GLU A 259 5.42 -6.20 2.65
C GLU A 259 5.22 -5.01 1.70
N SER A 260 4.99 -5.27 0.41
CA SER A 260 4.90 -4.25 -0.65
C SER A 260 3.53 -4.25 -1.35
N TYR A 261 3.22 -3.15 -2.05
CA TYR A 261 2.07 -3.11 -2.97
C TYR A 261 2.36 -3.87 -4.26
N TYR A 262 3.54 -3.67 -4.85
CA TYR A 262 3.86 -4.16 -6.19
C TYR A 262 5.28 -4.71 -6.30
N GLU A 263 5.76 -5.44 -5.29
CA GLU A 263 6.96 -6.28 -5.44
C GLU A 263 6.61 -7.75 -5.25
N VAL A 264 6.75 -8.54 -6.31
CA VAL A 264 6.47 -9.98 -6.29
C VAL A 264 7.61 -10.77 -5.68
N GLU A 265 8.83 -10.24 -5.57
CA GLU A 265 9.99 -10.98 -5.04
C GLU A 265 9.89 -11.27 -3.54
N PHE A 266 9.19 -10.42 -2.78
CA PHE A 266 9.01 -10.62 -1.34
C PHE A 266 8.07 -11.78 -1.02
N ASP A 267 8.50 -12.59 -0.04
CA ASP A 267 7.73 -13.71 0.48
C ASP A 267 6.40 -13.24 1.05
N THR A 268 5.36 -14.04 0.78
CA THR A 268 4.05 -13.86 1.40
C THR A 268 4.09 -14.28 2.87
N TRP A 269 3.13 -13.81 3.66
CA TRP A 269 3.01 -14.24 5.07
C TRP A 269 2.75 -15.75 5.23
N ILE A 270 2.25 -16.42 4.18
CA ILE A 270 2.13 -17.89 4.15
C ILE A 270 3.51 -18.54 4.07
N GLU A 271 4.41 -17.98 3.25
CA GLU A 271 5.77 -18.47 3.05
C GLU A 271 6.68 -18.14 4.26
N ASP A 272 6.61 -16.89 4.74
CA ASP A 272 7.32 -16.43 5.93
C ASP A 272 6.40 -15.63 6.88
N PRO A 273 5.92 -16.24 7.98
CA PRO A 273 5.00 -15.58 8.91
C PRO A 273 5.70 -14.67 9.94
N LYS A 274 7.00 -14.36 9.82
CA LYS A 274 7.75 -13.56 10.81
C LYS A 274 7.03 -12.26 11.19
N PHE A 275 6.57 -11.48 10.21
CA PHE A 275 5.86 -10.22 10.49
C PHE A 275 4.59 -10.45 11.34
N VAL A 276 3.82 -11.49 11.01
CA VAL A 276 2.63 -11.88 11.77
C VAL A 276 3.01 -12.24 13.21
N LEU A 277 4.10 -12.98 13.41
CA LEU A 277 4.58 -13.39 14.73
C LEU A 277 5.12 -12.22 15.56
N ILE A 278 5.79 -11.24 14.94
CA ILE A 278 6.23 -9.99 15.59
C ILE A 278 5.00 -9.26 16.13
N THR A 279 3.99 -9.07 15.29
CA THR A 279 2.78 -8.36 15.70
C THR A 279 2.02 -9.15 16.77
N LEU A 280 1.94 -10.47 16.62
CA LEU A 280 1.33 -11.36 17.62
C LEU A 280 2.00 -11.23 18.99
N ARG A 281 3.34 -11.18 19.02
CA ARG A 281 4.14 -10.94 20.22
C ARG A 281 3.85 -9.57 20.85
N ASN A 282 3.65 -8.54 20.05
CA ASN A 282 3.28 -7.23 20.56
C ASN A 282 1.87 -7.26 21.18
N TYR A 283 0.91 -7.83 20.46
CA TYR A 283 -0.49 -7.91 20.92
C TYR A 283 -0.65 -8.64 22.24
N ILE A 284 0.06 -9.74 22.49
CA ILE A 284 -0.02 -10.47 23.78
C ILE A 284 0.39 -9.62 24.99
N ASN A 285 1.11 -8.52 24.79
CA ASN A 285 1.54 -7.59 25.83
C ASN A 285 0.72 -6.28 25.84
N THR A 286 -0.16 -6.08 24.85
CA THR A 286 -0.99 -4.89 24.74
C THR A 286 -2.25 -4.99 25.63
N PRO A 287 -2.65 -3.92 26.33
CA PRO A 287 -3.89 -3.86 27.10
C PRO A 287 -5.17 -4.05 26.24
N GLU A 288 -6.23 -4.63 26.83
CA GLU A 288 -7.49 -4.92 26.11
C GLU A 288 -8.22 -3.69 25.57
N ASP A 289 -8.10 -2.53 26.23
CA ASP A 289 -8.71 -1.26 25.83
C ASP A 289 -8.00 -0.57 24.63
N GLN A 290 -6.85 -1.13 24.24
CA GLN A 290 -6.07 -0.79 23.04
C GLN A 290 -6.23 -1.84 21.93
N SER A 291 -7.12 -2.82 22.09
CA SER A 291 -7.43 -3.77 21.01
C SER A 291 -7.97 -3.03 19.77
N PRO A 292 -7.70 -3.52 18.55
CA PRO A 292 -8.25 -2.95 17.31
C PRO A 292 -9.78 -2.77 17.36
N ALA A 293 -10.50 -3.70 17.99
CA ALA A 293 -11.94 -3.62 18.16
C ALA A 293 -12.37 -2.49 19.13
N ALA A 294 -11.64 -2.30 20.24
CA ALA A 294 -11.91 -1.22 21.19
C ALA A 294 -11.62 0.16 20.58
N LEU A 295 -10.50 0.29 19.85
CA LEU A 295 -10.13 1.50 19.13
C LEU A 295 -11.17 1.86 18.06
N HIS A 296 -11.51 0.91 17.19
CA HIS A 296 -12.53 1.10 16.15
C HIS A 296 -13.89 1.52 16.74
N LYS A 297 -14.31 0.91 17.86
CA LYS A 297 -15.55 1.27 18.55
C LYS A 297 -15.56 2.73 19.04
N LYS A 298 -14.42 3.25 19.51
CA LYS A 298 -14.30 4.67 19.90
C LYS A 298 -14.52 5.59 18.70
N VAL A 299 -13.91 5.27 17.55
CA VAL A 299 -14.05 6.02 16.30
C VAL A 299 -15.48 6.00 15.78
N VAL A 300 -16.14 4.84 15.81
CA VAL A 300 -17.58 4.71 15.47
C VAL A 300 -18.42 5.66 16.32
N GLY A 301 -18.20 5.68 17.63
CA GLY A 301 -18.89 6.59 18.54
C GLY A 301 -18.67 8.07 18.18
N ALA A 302 -17.41 8.45 17.91
CA ALA A 302 -17.06 9.81 17.53
C ALA A 302 -17.73 10.25 16.21
N ARG A 303 -17.77 9.38 15.19
CA ARG A 303 -18.48 9.64 13.93
C ARG A 303 -19.97 9.89 14.17
N LEU A 304 -20.62 9.05 14.98
CA LEU A 304 -22.05 9.20 15.28
C LEU A 304 -22.33 10.53 15.98
N THR A 305 -21.50 10.91 16.96
CA THR A 305 -21.58 12.22 17.61
C THR A 305 -21.37 13.37 16.61
N ARG A 306 -20.38 13.28 15.71
CA ARG A 306 -20.16 14.29 14.66
C ARG A 306 -21.36 14.41 13.72
N THR A 307 -21.95 13.29 13.35
CA THR A 307 -23.14 13.26 12.47
C THR A 307 -24.32 13.97 13.15
N GLU A 308 -24.52 13.74 14.44
CA GLU A 308 -25.56 14.41 15.22
C GLU A 308 -25.29 15.91 15.41
N ASP A 309 -24.04 16.30 15.64
CA ASP A 309 -23.63 17.72 15.65
C ASP A 309 -24.00 18.42 14.33
N VAL A 310 -23.69 17.82 13.19
CA VAL A 310 -24.05 18.37 11.87
C VAL A 310 -25.57 18.42 11.66
N ARG A 311 -26.30 17.37 12.07
CA ARG A 311 -27.78 17.36 12.03
C ARG A 311 -28.37 18.57 12.75
N ASN A 312 -27.85 18.89 13.94
CA ASN A 312 -28.31 20.03 14.72
C ASN A 312 -27.96 21.37 14.05
N ARG A 313 -26.75 21.49 13.49
CA ARG A 313 -26.27 22.70 12.79
C ARG A 313 -27.05 23.02 11.51
N LEU A 314 -27.51 22.00 10.77
CA LEU A 314 -28.23 22.16 9.50
C LEU A 314 -29.77 22.14 9.64
N SER A 315 -30.31 22.15 10.86
CA SER A 315 -31.75 21.98 11.09
C SER A 315 -32.65 23.14 10.57
N GLU A 316 -33.92 22.82 10.32
CA GLU A 316 -35.05 23.64 9.82
C GLU A 316 -34.90 24.40 8.49
N SER A 317 -33.69 24.62 7.96
CA SER A 317 -33.49 25.31 6.68
C SER A 317 -32.18 24.99 5.93
N GLY A 318 -31.31 24.14 6.48
CA GLY A 318 -30.05 23.75 5.86
C GLY A 318 -30.17 22.50 4.96
N PRO A 319 -29.17 22.24 4.10
CA PRO A 319 -29.15 21.09 3.18
C PRO A 319 -28.84 19.75 3.89
N LEU A 320 -29.63 19.39 4.92
CA LEU A 320 -29.38 18.20 5.73
C LEU A 320 -29.50 16.89 4.93
N ASP A 321 -30.51 16.77 4.06
CA ASP A 321 -30.68 15.56 3.25
C ASP A 321 -29.50 15.35 2.28
N GLU A 322 -28.95 16.45 1.75
CA GLU A 322 -27.75 16.44 0.91
C GLU A 322 -26.51 16.02 1.70
N PHE A 323 -26.34 16.53 2.93
CA PHE A 323 -25.27 16.08 3.83
C PHE A 323 -25.33 14.58 4.09
N LEU A 324 -26.51 14.04 4.44
CA LEU A 324 -26.67 12.62 4.78
C LEU A 324 -26.45 11.71 3.58
N LEU A 325 -26.92 12.12 2.40
CA LEU A 325 -26.69 11.40 1.16
C LEU A 325 -25.21 11.42 0.78
N GLY A 326 -24.56 12.60 0.82
CA GLY A 326 -23.14 12.76 0.57
C GLY A 326 -22.28 11.95 1.54
N GLN A 327 -22.63 11.97 2.83
CA GLN A 327 -21.97 11.18 3.87
C GLN A 327 -22.09 9.69 3.58
N SER A 328 -23.28 9.19 3.22
CA SER A 328 -23.51 7.78 2.87
C SER A 328 -22.64 7.35 1.68
N ARG A 329 -22.61 8.16 0.62
CA ARG A 329 -21.76 7.90 -0.57
C ARG A 329 -20.27 7.91 -0.23
N ALA A 330 -19.81 8.89 0.54
CA ALA A 330 -18.41 9.00 0.96
C ALA A 330 -17.98 7.91 1.95
N GLN A 331 -18.89 7.37 2.76
CA GLN A 331 -18.61 6.22 3.62
C GLN A 331 -18.30 4.94 2.81
N GLN A 332 -18.94 4.76 1.64
CA GLN A 332 -18.63 3.64 0.74
C GLN A 332 -17.18 3.71 0.24
N HIS A 333 -16.64 4.91 0.02
CA HIS A 333 -15.23 5.09 -0.34
C HIS A 333 -14.28 4.54 0.71
N THR A 334 -14.49 4.85 2.00
CA THR A 334 -13.61 4.35 3.08
C THR A 334 -13.54 2.81 3.07
N VAL A 335 -14.66 2.13 2.83
CA VAL A 335 -14.71 0.66 2.74
C VAL A 335 -13.97 0.17 1.50
N LEU A 336 -14.35 0.69 0.32
CA LEU A 336 -13.82 0.21 -0.95
C LEU A 336 -12.32 0.44 -1.11
N MET A 337 -11.78 1.52 -0.53
CA MET A 337 -10.35 1.79 -0.57
C MET A 337 -9.52 0.73 0.14
N GLU A 338 -10.01 0.15 1.23
CA GLU A 338 -9.27 -0.89 1.95
C GLU A 338 -9.60 -2.30 1.46
N ASP A 339 -10.82 -2.51 0.97
CA ASP A 339 -11.23 -3.79 0.43
C ASP A 339 -10.59 -4.09 -0.92
N HIS A 340 -10.52 -3.13 -1.85
CA HIS A 340 -9.81 -3.36 -3.11
C HIS A 340 -8.31 -3.59 -2.89
N ASN A 341 -7.70 -2.85 -1.94
CA ASN A 341 -6.32 -3.05 -1.53
C ASN A 341 -6.10 -4.51 -1.12
N TYR A 342 -7.01 -5.07 -0.31
CA TYR A 342 -6.91 -6.46 0.11
C TYR A 342 -7.09 -7.46 -1.03
N TYR A 343 -8.23 -7.39 -1.73
CA TYR A 343 -8.58 -8.45 -2.69
C TYR A 343 -7.78 -8.36 -3.99
N ILE A 344 -7.48 -7.15 -4.47
CA ILE A 344 -6.79 -6.94 -5.75
C ILE A 344 -5.30 -6.71 -5.51
N ASP A 345 -4.95 -5.65 -4.81
CA ASP A 345 -3.56 -5.16 -4.78
C ASP A 345 -2.67 -6.00 -3.87
N GLN A 346 -3.23 -6.85 -3.01
CA GLN A 346 -2.48 -7.82 -2.21
C GLN A 346 -2.74 -9.25 -2.65
N ARG A 347 -3.97 -9.75 -2.53
CA ARG A 347 -4.26 -11.18 -2.76
C ARG A 347 -4.06 -11.60 -4.21
N ALA A 348 -4.70 -10.89 -5.14
CA ALA A 348 -4.51 -11.19 -6.56
C ALA A 348 -3.07 -10.92 -7.00
N TYR A 349 -2.46 -9.82 -6.53
CA TYR A 349 -1.08 -9.51 -6.87
C TYR A 349 -0.08 -10.57 -6.39
N THR A 350 -0.07 -10.91 -5.10
CA THR A 350 0.86 -11.90 -4.56
C THR A 350 0.64 -13.30 -5.13
N SER A 351 -0.58 -13.62 -5.57
CA SER A 351 -0.85 -14.88 -6.28
C SER A 351 -0.03 -15.04 -7.57
N LEU A 352 0.41 -13.94 -8.18
CA LEU A 352 1.29 -13.97 -9.35
C LEU A 352 2.65 -14.59 -9.05
N ARG A 353 3.07 -14.74 -7.79
CA ARG A 353 4.30 -15.50 -7.45
C ARG A 353 4.24 -16.94 -7.94
N ILE A 354 3.07 -17.59 -7.84
CA ILE A 354 2.89 -19.01 -8.18
C ILE A 354 3.22 -19.33 -9.65
N PRO A 355 2.58 -18.69 -10.67
CA PRO A 355 2.91 -18.97 -12.07
C PRO A 355 4.38 -18.66 -12.39
N HIS A 356 4.94 -17.59 -11.82
CA HIS A 356 6.32 -17.20 -12.11
C HIS A 356 7.34 -18.13 -11.45
N GLN A 357 7.13 -18.55 -10.20
CA GLN A 357 7.98 -19.56 -9.56
C GLN A 357 7.92 -20.91 -10.28
N ALA A 358 6.76 -21.29 -10.82
CA ALA A 358 6.64 -22.48 -11.65
C ALA A 358 7.48 -22.36 -12.93
N ILE A 359 7.42 -21.22 -13.63
CA ILE A 359 8.29 -20.92 -14.77
C ILE A 359 9.77 -20.94 -14.37
N GLY A 360 10.12 -20.28 -13.26
CA GLY A 360 11.47 -20.25 -12.71
C GLY A 360 12.00 -21.64 -12.42
N ALA A 361 11.20 -22.51 -11.81
CA ALA A 361 11.56 -23.90 -11.55
C ALA A 361 11.85 -24.67 -12.85
N ARG A 362 11.13 -24.41 -13.96
CA ARG A 362 11.43 -25.00 -15.27
C ARG A 362 12.68 -24.44 -15.92
N LEU A 363 12.94 -23.14 -15.75
CA LEU A 363 14.19 -22.53 -16.18
C LEU A 363 15.39 -23.10 -15.42
N VAL A 364 15.24 -23.43 -14.13
CA VAL A 364 16.26 -24.16 -13.36
C VAL A 364 16.47 -25.57 -13.91
N GLN A 365 15.40 -26.30 -14.25
CA GLN A 365 15.52 -27.63 -14.86
C GLN A 365 16.22 -27.59 -16.23
N ALA A 366 16.02 -26.52 -17.02
CA ALA A 366 16.75 -26.23 -18.25
C ALA A 366 18.19 -25.73 -18.00
N GLY A 367 18.57 -25.53 -16.74
CA GLY A 367 19.84 -24.97 -16.29
C GLY A 367 20.03 -23.50 -16.66
N ALA A 368 18.97 -22.77 -17.04
CA ALA A 368 19.01 -21.36 -17.43
C ALA A 368 19.12 -20.41 -16.23
N LEU A 369 18.64 -20.87 -15.07
CA LEU A 369 18.70 -20.22 -13.75
C LEU A 369 19.24 -21.20 -12.69
N GLU A 370 19.74 -20.68 -11.59
CA GLU A 370 20.19 -21.45 -10.42
C GLU A 370 19.09 -21.60 -9.36
N SER A 371 18.24 -20.58 -9.19
CA SER A 371 17.08 -20.60 -8.28
C SER A 371 15.77 -20.27 -9.01
N ALA A 372 14.65 -20.83 -8.55
CA ALA A 372 13.34 -20.53 -9.13
C ALA A 372 12.96 -19.05 -8.95
N ASN A 373 13.32 -18.43 -7.83
CA ASN A 373 13.04 -17.02 -7.55
C ASN A 373 13.90 -16.04 -8.38
N ASP A 374 14.92 -16.52 -9.09
CA ASP A 374 15.70 -15.68 -10.00
C ASP A 374 14.87 -15.21 -11.20
N VAL A 375 13.74 -15.87 -11.48
CA VAL A 375 12.76 -15.45 -12.50
C VAL A 375 12.21 -14.04 -12.27
N PHE A 376 12.13 -13.58 -11.03
CA PHE A 376 11.63 -12.24 -10.69
C PHE A 376 12.55 -11.14 -11.25
N PHE A 377 13.83 -11.47 -11.49
CA PHE A 377 14.81 -10.56 -12.07
C PHE A 377 14.85 -10.58 -13.60
N LEU A 378 13.87 -11.22 -14.25
CA LEU A 378 13.69 -11.22 -15.70
C LEU A 378 12.45 -10.43 -16.10
N HIS A 379 12.50 -9.76 -17.25
CA HIS A 379 11.31 -9.23 -17.89
C HIS A 379 10.46 -10.36 -18.49
N VAL A 380 9.15 -10.13 -18.63
CA VAL A 380 8.20 -11.05 -19.28
C VAL A 380 8.67 -11.42 -20.69
N ASP A 381 9.19 -10.46 -21.45
CA ASP A 381 9.71 -10.72 -22.79
C ASP A 381 10.96 -11.61 -22.77
N GLU A 382 11.83 -11.48 -21.76
CA GLU A 382 13.01 -12.35 -21.61
C GLU A 382 12.63 -13.78 -21.23
N ILE A 383 11.55 -13.93 -20.44
CA ILE A 383 10.94 -15.21 -20.08
C ILE A 383 10.34 -15.86 -21.34
N LYS A 384 9.52 -15.13 -22.12
CA LYS A 384 8.90 -15.63 -23.36
C LYS A 384 9.95 -15.94 -24.43
N ASP A 385 11.01 -15.13 -24.54
CA ASP A 385 12.13 -15.34 -25.49
C ASP A 385 12.87 -16.66 -25.28
N HIS A 386 12.84 -17.22 -24.06
CA HIS A 386 13.47 -18.51 -23.81
C HIS A 386 12.93 -19.64 -24.68
N ALA A 387 11.65 -19.60 -25.07
CA ALA A 387 11.06 -20.57 -25.98
C ALA A 387 11.77 -20.61 -27.36
N ASN A 388 12.26 -19.46 -27.81
CA ASN A 388 13.02 -19.33 -29.07
C ASN A 388 14.53 -19.55 -28.86
N ASN A 389 15.01 -19.39 -27.63
CA ASN A 389 16.43 -19.45 -27.28
C ASN A 389 16.70 -20.38 -26.06
N PRO A 390 16.43 -21.70 -26.17
CA PRO A 390 16.42 -22.62 -25.03
C PRO A 390 17.79 -22.85 -24.37
N PHE A 391 18.89 -22.45 -25.03
CA PHE A 391 20.25 -22.56 -24.49
C PHE A 391 20.71 -21.29 -23.76
N ARG A 392 19.92 -20.21 -23.80
CA ARG A 392 20.26 -18.94 -23.13
C ARG A 392 20.33 -19.15 -21.62
N LYS A 393 21.39 -18.62 -21.01
CA LYS A 393 21.60 -18.58 -19.57
C LYS A 393 21.35 -17.16 -19.09
N TYR A 394 20.66 -17.01 -17.97
CA TYR A 394 20.31 -15.69 -17.43
C TYR A 394 21.00 -15.38 -16.10
N GLN A 395 21.74 -16.33 -15.51
CA GLN A 395 22.27 -16.15 -14.16
C GLN A 395 23.14 -14.91 -13.99
N ASP A 396 24.05 -14.63 -14.94
CA ASP A 396 24.90 -13.44 -14.88
C ASP A 396 24.08 -12.14 -14.95
N LEU A 397 23.02 -12.13 -15.76
CA LEU A 397 22.09 -11.00 -15.87
C LEU A 397 21.32 -10.78 -14.57
N VAL A 398 20.81 -11.87 -13.98
CA VAL A 398 20.09 -11.83 -12.70
C VAL A 398 21.00 -11.33 -11.58
N ASN A 399 22.23 -11.86 -11.49
CA ASN A 399 23.20 -11.46 -10.47
C ASN A 399 23.53 -9.96 -10.57
N GLY A 400 23.71 -9.44 -11.79
CA GLY A 400 23.93 -8.01 -12.03
C GLY A 400 22.74 -7.16 -11.55
N ARG A 401 21.52 -7.50 -11.98
CA ARG A 401 20.30 -6.77 -11.59
C ARG A 401 20.02 -6.82 -10.09
N ARG A 402 20.32 -7.95 -9.44
CA ARG A 402 20.19 -8.11 -7.98
C ARG A 402 21.17 -7.18 -7.25
N ALA A 403 22.43 -7.17 -7.65
CA ALA A 403 23.45 -6.29 -7.06
C ALA A 403 23.11 -4.81 -7.28
N ASP A 404 22.64 -4.45 -8.48
CA ASP A 404 22.19 -3.09 -8.78
C ASP A 404 21.03 -2.70 -7.86
N ARG A 405 19.98 -3.53 -7.76
CA ARG A 405 18.82 -3.28 -6.89
C ARG A 405 19.23 -3.10 -5.43
N GLU A 406 20.12 -3.94 -4.93
CA GLU A 406 20.64 -3.86 -3.55
C GLU A 406 21.38 -2.53 -3.30
N SER A 407 22.18 -2.07 -4.28
CA SER A 407 22.90 -0.80 -4.16
C SER A 407 21.97 0.42 -4.08
N TRP A 408 20.78 0.33 -4.70
CA TRP A 408 19.79 1.40 -4.73
C TRP A 408 18.76 1.33 -3.61
N MET A 409 18.61 0.18 -2.93
CA MET A 409 17.54 -0.04 -1.94
C MET A 409 17.52 0.98 -0.79
N HIS A 410 18.67 1.59 -0.48
CA HIS A 410 18.83 2.56 0.61
C HIS A 410 19.02 4.01 0.13
N VAL A 411 18.82 4.27 -1.16
CA VAL A 411 19.01 5.61 -1.75
C VAL A 411 17.65 6.22 -2.07
N LEU A 412 17.27 7.30 -1.37
CA LEU A 412 16.07 8.04 -1.73
C LEU A 412 16.28 8.76 -3.07
N PRO A 413 15.48 8.47 -4.10
CA PRO A 413 15.55 9.20 -5.36
C PRO A 413 14.95 10.61 -5.18
N PRO A 414 15.28 11.55 -6.09
CA PRO A 414 14.59 12.85 -6.12
C PRO A 414 13.09 12.65 -6.42
N PRO A 415 12.20 13.52 -5.89
CA PRO A 415 10.77 13.43 -6.16
C PRO A 415 10.42 13.65 -7.63
N TYR A 416 11.27 14.39 -8.36
CA TYR A 416 11.14 14.68 -9.78
C TYR A 416 12.46 14.47 -10.52
N ILE A 417 12.38 14.02 -11.77
CA ILE A 417 13.50 13.96 -12.72
C ILE A 417 13.05 14.52 -14.08
N GLY A 418 14.00 14.90 -14.92
CA GLY A 418 13.74 15.47 -16.24
C GLY A 418 13.17 16.89 -16.21
N GLY A 419 13.05 17.52 -17.38
CA GLY A 419 12.56 18.88 -17.54
C GLY A 419 13.35 19.91 -16.74
N ASP A 420 12.62 20.77 -16.03
CA ASP A 420 13.19 21.82 -15.19
C ASP A 420 13.54 21.35 -13.77
N ALA A 421 13.56 20.03 -13.52
CA ALA A 421 13.96 19.41 -12.26
C ALA A 421 15.43 19.73 -11.96
N THR A 422 15.66 20.95 -11.49
CA THR A 422 16.93 21.42 -10.96
C THR A 422 16.94 21.18 -9.46
N LEU A 423 18.15 21.21 -8.91
CA LEU A 423 18.51 21.28 -7.49
C LEU A 423 17.65 22.23 -6.62
N ALA A 424 16.83 23.09 -7.24
CA ALA A 424 15.93 24.01 -6.55
C ALA A 424 14.65 23.34 -6.02
N ASP A 425 14.15 22.26 -6.62
CA ASP A 425 13.01 21.50 -6.04
C ASP A 425 13.45 20.69 -4.80
N SER A 426 14.75 20.43 -4.68
CA SER A 426 15.40 19.94 -3.46
C SER A 426 15.31 20.96 -2.31
N LYS A 427 15.02 22.24 -2.55
CA LYS A 427 14.90 23.23 -1.48
C LYS A 427 13.66 23.10 -0.62
N GLN A 428 12.62 22.38 -1.07
CA GLN A 428 11.56 21.93 -0.16
C GLN A 428 12.04 20.83 0.80
N ALA A 429 13.10 20.10 0.45
CA ALA A 429 13.80 19.18 1.36
C ALA A 429 14.92 19.88 2.17
N GLU A 430 15.51 20.98 1.67
CA GLU A 430 16.58 21.73 2.37
C GLU A 430 16.10 22.83 3.33
N THR A 431 14.81 23.20 3.36
CA THR A 431 14.31 24.25 4.28
C THR A 431 14.24 23.83 5.76
N THR A 432 14.67 22.62 6.12
CA THR A 432 14.88 22.22 7.53
C THR A 432 16.31 21.77 7.78
N GLY A 433 17.30 22.52 7.30
CA GLY A 433 18.70 22.31 7.68
C GLY A 433 18.86 22.15 9.19
N ALA A 434 19.21 20.94 9.65
CA ALA A 434 19.84 20.49 10.90
C ALA A 434 19.47 21.16 12.26
N LYS A 435 18.52 22.11 12.31
CA LYS A 435 18.22 22.98 13.46
C LYS A 435 16.73 23.31 13.61
N SER A 436 15.87 22.96 12.66
CA SER A 436 14.43 23.05 12.90
C SER A 436 14.04 21.95 13.89
N THR A 437 13.42 22.35 15.01
CA THR A 437 12.75 21.44 15.93
C THR A 437 11.33 21.12 15.46
N THR A 438 10.95 21.56 14.25
CA THR A 438 9.59 21.46 13.76
C THR A 438 9.56 20.97 12.31
N ILE A 439 8.70 20.01 12.03
CA ILE A 439 8.42 19.45 10.71
C ILE A 439 6.93 19.60 10.45
N THR A 440 6.57 19.99 9.23
CA THR A 440 5.17 20.16 8.80
C THR A 440 4.82 19.12 7.75
N GLY A 441 3.63 18.54 7.86
CA GLY A 441 3.03 17.68 6.85
C GLY A 441 1.54 17.93 6.74
N LEU A 442 0.85 17.05 6.04
CA LEU A 442 -0.61 17.10 5.88
C LEU A 442 -1.29 16.44 7.09
N PRO A 443 -2.27 17.11 7.74
CA PRO A 443 -3.05 16.48 8.80
C PRO A 443 -3.88 15.33 8.22
N ALA A 444 -3.69 14.13 8.75
CA ALA A 444 -4.33 12.91 8.24
C ALA A 444 -5.32 12.31 9.25
N SER A 445 -4.98 12.34 10.54
CA SER A 445 -5.85 11.88 11.62
C SER A 445 -5.64 12.76 12.84
N ALA A 446 -6.75 13.24 13.42
CA ALA A 446 -6.74 14.23 14.49
C ALA A 446 -6.24 13.66 15.82
N GLY A 447 -5.68 14.53 16.65
CA GLY A 447 -5.24 14.25 18.01
C GLY A 447 -3.80 14.71 18.25
N THR A 448 -3.37 14.67 19.51
CA THR A 448 -2.04 15.10 19.91
C THR A 448 -1.42 14.11 20.87
N VAL A 449 -0.22 13.64 20.56
CA VAL A 449 0.51 12.64 21.34
C VAL A 449 1.97 13.06 21.49
N VAL A 450 2.56 12.73 22.65
CA VAL A 450 4.00 12.78 22.89
C VAL A 450 4.50 11.35 23.03
N GLY A 451 5.53 10.98 22.27
CA GLY A 451 6.08 9.63 22.31
C GLY A 451 7.53 9.57 21.81
N THR A 452 8.11 8.38 21.92
CA THR A 452 9.44 8.09 21.38
C THR A 452 9.33 7.78 19.89
N ALA A 453 10.09 8.45 19.04
CA ALA A 453 10.14 8.19 17.62
C ALA A 453 10.82 6.84 17.35
N ARG A 454 10.17 5.99 16.56
CA ARG A 454 10.76 4.79 15.96
C ARG A 454 10.81 4.97 14.46
N VAL A 455 12.03 5.13 13.93
CA VAL A 455 12.24 5.25 12.48
C VAL A 455 12.38 3.84 11.91
N ILE A 456 11.33 3.38 11.21
CA ILE A 456 11.18 2.01 10.70
C ILE A 456 10.93 2.11 9.19
N LEU A 457 11.87 1.62 8.38
CA LEU A 457 11.83 1.75 6.91
C LEU A 457 11.42 0.45 6.21
N SER A 458 11.45 -0.69 6.92
CA SER A 458 10.93 -1.97 6.43
C SER A 458 10.18 -2.74 7.52
N LEU A 459 9.37 -3.73 7.13
CA LEU A 459 8.62 -4.54 8.09
C LEU A 459 9.50 -5.50 8.90
N ASP A 460 10.71 -5.80 8.43
CA ASP A 460 11.70 -6.54 9.21
C ASP A 460 12.12 -5.80 10.48
N GLU A 461 12.07 -4.47 10.46
CA GLU A 461 12.38 -3.61 11.61
C GLU A 461 11.18 -3.44 12.58
N ALA A 462 10.00 -3.97 12.24
CA ALA A 462 8.77 -3.80 13.02
C ALA A 462 8.90 -4.28 14.48
N HIS A 463 9.83 -5.20 14.76
CA HIS A 463 10.12 -5.69 16.10
C HIS A 463 10.65 -4.60 17.06
N ARG A 464 11.07 -3.45 16.55
CA ARG A 464 11.55 -2.29 17.33
C ARG A 464 10.41 -1.39 17.85
N LEU A 465 9.19 -1.55 17.33
CA LEU A 465 8.06 -0.72 17.72
C LEU A 465 7.42 -1.25 19.01
N GLU A 466 7.38 -0.42 20.04
CA GLU A 466 6.77 -0.75 21.33
C GLU A 466 5.48 0.06 21.57
N PRO A 467 4.56 -0.43 22.45
CA PRO A 467 3.38 0.33 22.82
C PRO A 467 3.73 1.73 23.37
N GLY A 468 3.17 2.77 22.75
CA GLY A 468 3.43 4.17 23.13
C GLY A 468 4.47 4.88 22.26
N ASP A 469 5.17 4.16 21.37
CA ASP A 469 6.08 4.76 20.39
C ASP A 469 5.30 5.47 19.27
N VAL A 470 5.97 6.39 18.56
CA VAL A 470 5.49 7.03 17.33
C VAL A 470 6.17 6.36 16.15
N LEU A 471 5.39 5.77 15.24
CA LEU A 471 5.91 5.19 14.01
C LEU A 471 6.29 6.29 13.03
N VAL A 472 7.57 6.38 12.66
CA VAL A 472 8.08 7.27 11.63
C VAL A 472 8.58 6.42 10.47
N THR A 473 8.02 6.60 9.28
CA THR A 473 8.39 5.81 8.09
C THR A 473 8.28 6.63 6.81
N TYR A 474 8.72 6.10 5.68
CA TYR A 474 8.63 6.81 4.40
C TYR A 474 7.18 6.81 3.88
N ALA A 475 6.60 5.63 3.75
CA ALA A 475 5.21 5.39 3.40
C ALA A 475 4.76 4.07 4.02
N THR A 476 3.46 3.90 4.23
CA THR A 476 2.89 2.62 4.68
C THR A 476 2.09 1.97 3.57
N ALA A 477 2.15 0.64 3.49
CA ALA A 477 1.24 -0.18 2.70
C ALA A 477 0.28 -0.95 3.64
N PRO A 478 -0.85 -1.50 3.15
CA PRO A 478 -1.78 -2.28 3.97
C PRO A 478 -1.20 -3.40 4.84
N PRO A 479 -0.08 -4.05 4.49
CA PRO A 479 0.62 -4.98 5.38
C PRO A 479 1.09 -4.36 6.70
N TRP A 480 1.29 -3.03 6.77
CA TRP A 480 1.73 -2.31 7.97
C TRP A 480 0.60 -2.05 8.98
N THR A 481 -0.66 -2.22 8.57
CA THR A 481 -1.85 -1.93 9.39
C THR A 481 -1.78 -2.50 10.82
N PRO A 482 -1.30 -3.74 11.07
CA PRO A 482 -1.24 -4.26 12.43
C PRO A 482 -0.36 -3.46 13.40
N LEU A 483 0.59 -2.67 12.89
CA LEU A 483 1.44 -1.80 13.71
C LEU A 483 0.67 -0.60 14.27
N PHE A 484 -0.48 -0.22 13.69
CA PHE A 484 -1.26 0.94 14.11
C PHE A 484 -1.97 0.72 15.46
N ALA A 485 -2.19 -0.53 15.87
CA ALA A 485 -2.64 -0.84 17.23
C ALA A 485 -1.52 -0.73 18.28
N VAL A 486 -0.26 -0.74 17.85
CA VAL A 486 0.91 -0.62 18.74
C VAL A 486 1.37 0.83 18.81
N ALA A 487 1.39 1.52 17.67
CA ALA A 487 1.80 2.91 17.57
C ALA A 487 0.81 3.85 18.28
N SER A 488 1.36 4.87 18.94
CA SER A 488 0.59 5.97 19.54
C SER A 488 0.28 7.09 18.56
N ALA A 489 1.07 7.22 17.49
CA ALA A 489 0.86 8.10 16.33
C ALA A 489 1.70 7.62 15.13
N VAL A 490 1.38 8.11 13.92
CA VAL A 490 2.12 7.79 12.69
C VAL A 490 2.55 9.05 11.95
N VAL A 491 3.80 9.09 11.49
CA VAL A 491 4.35 10.17 10.65
C VAL A 491 4.95 9.54 9.39
N THR A 492 4.51 9.98 8.21
CA THR A 492 5.06 9.52 6.93
C THR A 492 5.60 10.65 6.06
N ASP A 493 6.66 10.38 5.30
CA ASP A 493 7.22 11.33 4.34
C ASP A 493 6.39 11.48 3.07
N ALA A 494 5.72 10.41 2.66
CA ALA A 494 4.84 10.36 1.49
C ALA A 494 3.40 10.00 1.88
N GLY A 495 2.48 10.26 0.95
CA GLY A 495 1.05 9.98 1.09
C GLY A 495 0.19 11.25 1.23
N GLY A 496 -1.10 11.10 0.94
CA GLY A 496 -2.10 12.16 1.09
C GLY A 496 -3.16 11.82 2.15
N PRO A 497 -4.07 12.76 2.47
CA PRO A 497 -5.08 12.60 3.53
C PRO A 497 -6.12 11.49 3.24
N LEU A 498 -6.19 11.02 1.99
CA LEU A 498 -7.05 9.90 1.57
C LEU A 498 -6.27 8.62 1.28
N ALA A 499 -4.94 8.62 1.46
CA ALA A 499 -4.11 7.44 1.26
C ALA A 499 -4.33 6.43 2.39
N HIS A 500 -3.87 5.20 2.16
CA HIS A 500 -3.98 4.08 3.09
C HIS A 500 -3.59 4.45 4.54
N CYS A 501 -2.41 5.05 4.75
CA CYS A 501 -1.95 5.49 6.07
C CYS A 501 -2.99 6.36 6.79
N ALA A 502 -3.56 7.33 6.07
CA ALA A 502 -4.49 8.29 6.63
C ALA A 502 -5.86 7.65 6.92
N VAL A 503 -6.33 6.75 6.05
CA VAL A 503 -7.56 5.98 6.28
C VAL A 503 -7.40 5.12 7.54
N VAL A 504 -6.37 4.28 7.60
CA VAL A 504 -6.16 3.37 8.72
C VAL A 504 -5.91 4.10 10.04
N ALA A 505 -5.11 5.17 10.07
CA ALA A 505 -4.90 5.94 11.29
C ALA A 505 -6.21 6.46 11.89
N ARG A 506 -7.14 6.91 11.04
CA ARG A 506 -8.48 7.36 11.46
C ARG A 506 -9.33 6.23 12.01
N GLU A 507 -9.26 5.04 11.40
CA GLU A 507 -9.99 3.86 11.87
C GLU A 507 -9.49 3.33 13.22
N TYR A 508 -8.21 3.55 13.53
CA TYR A 508 -7.61 3.24 14.84
C TYR A 508 -7.69 4.41 15.82
N GLY A 509 -8.09 5.60 15.37
CA GLY A 509 -8.22 6.79 16.21
C GLY A 509 -6.89 7.31 16.77
N ILE A 510 -5.79 7.09 16.05
CA ILE A 510 -4.45 7.58 16.43
C ILE A 510 -4.10 8.82 15.60
N PRO A 511 -3.35 9.81 16.14
CA PRO A 511 -2.90 10.97 15.38
C PRO A 511 -2.00 10.55 14.22
N ALA A 512 -2.18 11.20 13.06
CA ALA A 512 -1.31 10.95 11.91
C ALA A 512 -1.04 12.21 11.10
N ILE A 513 0.20 12.29 10.61
CA ILE A 513 0.69 13.30 9.68
C ILE A 513 1.34 12.57 8.50
N VAL A 514 0.93 12.91 7.28
CA VAL A 514 1.45 12.28 6.05
C VAL A 514 2.06 13.34 5.14
N GLY A 515 2.91 12.94 4.20
CA GLY A 515 3.50 13.90 3.26
C GLY A 515 4.44 14.90 3.93
N ALA A 516 5.12 14.51 5.01
CA ALA A 516 6.07 15.38 5.73
C ALA A 516 7.37 15.64 4.95
N GLY A 517 7.66 14.82 3.92
CA GLY A 517 8.79 14.92 3.00
C GLY A 517 10.19 14.70 3.58
N SER A 518 10.39 14.86 4.89
CA SER A 518 11.71 14.82 5.54
C SER A 518 11.73 14.24 6.96
N ALA A 519 10.61 13.76 7.50
CA ALA A 519 10.52 13.14 8.81
C ALA A 519 11.52 11.98 9.00
N THR A 520 11.67 11.08 8.03
CA THR A 520 12.60 9.93 8.18
C THR A 520 14.07 10.33 8.19
N THR A 521 14.40 11.52 7.68
CA THR A 521 15.78 12.03 7.62
C THR A 521 16.09 13.07 8.71
N ALA A 522 15.06 13.77 9.19
CA ALA A 522 15.18 14.83 10.20
C ALA A 522 14.99 14.33 11.64
N ILE A 523 14.18 13.29 11.85
CA ILE A 523 13.93 12.67 13.16
C ILE A 523 14.89 11.51 13.36
N ARG A 524 15.54 11.43 14.53
CA ARG A 524 16.38 10.28 14.88
C ARG A 524 15.57 9.24 15.63
N ASP A 525 15.93 7.98 15.46
CA ASP A 525 15.38 6.91 16.29
C ASP A 525 15.67 7.17 17.77
N GLY A 526 14.63 7.08 18.60
CA GLY A 526 14.69 7.38 20.03
C GLY A 526 14.41 8.84 20.42
N ASP A 527 14.24 9.75 19.45
CA ASP A 527 13.89 11.14 19.74
C ASP A 527 12.53 11.22 20.45
N THR A 528 12.39 12.14 21.42
CA THR A 528 11.07 12.44 21.97
C THR A 528 10.40 13.49 21.09
N ILE A 529 9.24 13.15 20.52
CA ILE A 529 8.50 14.02 19.60
C ILE A 529 7.05 14.23 20.05
N THR A 530 6.50 15.42 19.76
CA THR A 530 5.05 15.67 19.77
C THR A 530 4.53 15.60 18.36
N VAL A 531 3.49 14.82 18.14
CA VAL A 531 2.72 14.78 16.90
C VAL A 531 1.39 15.47 17.14
N ASP A 532 1.14 16.58 16.45
CA ASP A 532 -0.17 17.23 16.37
C ASP A 532 -0.80 16.96 15.00
N GLY A 533 -1.63 15.91 14.96
CA GLY A 533 -2.33 15.49 13.75
C GLY A 533 -3.48 16.42 13.34
N ILE A 534 -3.81 17.43 14.15
CA ILE A 534 -4.82 18.46 13.82
C ILE A 534 -4.17 19.54 12.96
N SER A 535 -3.03 20.07 13.40
CA SER A 535 -2.32 21.14 12.70
C SER A 535 -1.32 20.64 11.65
N GLY A 536 -1.00 19.34 11.65
CA GLY A 536 0.00 18.75 10.76
C GLY A 536 1.43 19.07 11.19
N ILE A 537 1.67 19.22 12.50
CA ILE A 537 2.97 19.66 13.05
C ILE A 537 3.61 18.56 13.91
N VAL A 538 4.87 18.24 13.62
CA VAL A 538 5.74 17.43 14.49
C VAL A 538 6.75 18.35 15.18
N THR A 539 6.89 18.24 16.50
CA THR A 539 7.90 18.97 17.29
C THR A 539 8.90 18.00 17.92
N ILE A 540 10.20 18.21 17.69
CA ILE A 540 11.31 17.42 18.24
C ILE A 540 11.82 18.06 19.53
N HIS A 541 11.70 17.37 20.66
CA HIS A 541 12.07 17.89 21.98
C HIS A 541 13.48 17.53 22.41
N ARG A 542 13.91 16.29 22.13
CA ARG A 542 15.22 15.76 22.52
C ARG A 542 15.83 15.00 21.34
N ARG A 543 17.13 15.20 21.15
CA ARG A 543 17.99 14.64 20.10
C ARG A 543 19.13 13.79 20.65
#